data_AF-A0AAU4SW28-F1
#
_entry.id   AF-A0AAU4SW28-F1
#
_cell.length_a   1.000
_cell.length_b   1.000
_cell.length_c   1.000
_cell.angle_alpha   90.00
_cell.angle_beta   90.00
_cell.angle_gamma   90.00
#
_symmetry.space_group_name_H-M   'P 1'
#
loop_
_entity.id
_entity.type
_entity.pdbx_description
1 polymer ?
#
loop_
_entity_poly.entity_id
_entity_poly.type
_entity_poly.pdbx_seq_one_letter_code
_entity_poly.pdbx_strand_id
1 'polypeptide(L)'
;MGKNPDSAEQLRAVDEAPVLTKGASVAERGLGVLSAALVFTVLVLAASHEVAAVLGGVVLLVTLAVVLRWRWFHLRAPGRRPHGKIEDWVSFLTPVALAIPALRILWNNPTDLPAAMAGATVPTVLLAVYLVLRWRR
;
A
#
# COMPACT_ATOMS: atom_id res chain seq x y z
N MET A 1 25.22 35.49 -20.19
CA MET A 1 25.98 34.30 -20.64
C MET A 1 26.22 33.42 -19.42
N GLY A 2 25.40 32.40 -19.20
CA GLY A 2 25.57 31.49 -18.06
C GLY A 2 26.79 30.61 -18.29
N LYS A 3 27.73 30.59 -17.33
CA LYS A 3 28.84 29.61 -17.32
C LYS A 3 28.21 28.22 -17.31
N ASN A 4 28.48 27.41 -18.33
CA ASN A 4 28.23 25.98 -18.26
C ASN A 4 29.05 25.44 -17.08
N PRO A 5 28.46 24.66 -16.17
CA PRO A 5 29.22 24.03 -15.09
C PRO A 5 30.31 23.12 -15.70
N ASP A 6 31.48 23.14 -15.08
CA ASP A 6 32.64 22.36 -15.50
C ASP A 6 32.26 20.87 -15.50
N SER A 7 32.65 20.13 -16.53
CA SER A 7 32.32 18.70 -16.65
C SER A 7 32.86 17.89 -15.46
N ALA A 8 33.92 18.37 -14.81
CA ALA A 8 34.43 17.82 -13.55
C ALA A 8 33.48 18.02 -12.35
N GLU A 9 32.77 19.15 -12.27
CA GLU A 9 31.73 19.39 -11.26
C GLU A 9 30.50 18.49 -11.51
N GLN A 10 30.12 18.29 -12.77
CA GLN A 10 29.02 17.40 -13.12
C GLN A 10 29.34 15.94 -12.77
N LEU A 11 30.56 15.48 -13.03
CA LEU A 11 30.99 14.12 -12.69
C LEU A 11 31.05 13.90 -11.17
N ARG A 12 31.58 14.86 -10.40
CA ARG A 12 31.53 14.79 -8.92
C ARG A 12 30.10 14.75 -8.39
N ALA A 13 29.19 15.52 -8.96
CA ALA A 13 27.78 15.50 -8.56
C ALA A 13 27.10 14.14 -8.86
N VAL A 14 27.54 13.41 -9.89
CA VAL A 14 27.08 12.05 -10.20
C VAL A 14 27.69 11.02 -9.24
N ASP A 15 28.98 11.14 -8.92
CA ASP A 15 29.68 10.24 -7.97
C ASP A 15 29.18 10.41 -6.53
N GLU A 16 28.75 11.62 -6.15
CA GLU A 16 28.14 11.91 -4.84
C GLU A 16 26.63 11.64 -4.81
N ALA A 17 26.02 11.27 -5.94
CA ALA A 17 24.57 11.06 -6.01
C ALA A 17 24.16 9.84 -5.16
N PRO A 18 23.14 9.96 -4.29
CA PRO A 18 22.68 8.86 -3.49
C PRO A 18 22.16 7.72 -4.37
N VAL A 19 22.61 6.50 -4.11
CA VAL A 19 22.16 5.30 -4.84
C VAL A 19 20.67 5.06 -4.57
N LEU A 20 19.82 5.36 -5.57
CA LEU A 20 18.35 5.27 -5.47
C LEU A 20 17.77 3.87 -5.81
N THR A 21 18.61 2.83 -5.83
CA THR A 21 18.28 1.50 -6.38
C THR A 21 18.17 0.40 -5.31
N LYS A 22 18.00 0.77 -4.03
CA LYS A 22 17.88 -0.24 -2.98
C LYS A 22 16.61 -1.06 -3.15
N GLY A 23 16.78 -2.33 -3.51
CA GLY A 23 15.68 -3.29 -3.63
C GLY A 23 15.03 -3.63 -2.29
N ALA A 24 13.84 -4.21 -2.34
CA ALA A 24 13.11 -4.66 -1.16
C ALA A 24 13.82 -5.83 -0.47
N SER A 25 13.95 -5.74 0.86
CA SER A 25 14.50 -6.83 1.67
C SER A 25 13.53 -8.01 1.77
N VAL A 26 14.04 -9.20 2.12
CA VAL A 26 13.20 -10.39 2.37
C VAL A 26 12.17 -10.13 3.47
N ALA A 27 12.57 -9.45 4.55
CA ALA A 27 11.69 -9.08 5.65
C ALA A 27 10.57 -8.13 5.19
N GLU A 28 10.89 -7.13 4.36
CA GLU A 28 9.89 -6.22 3.79
C GLU A 28 8.86 -6.97 2.94
N ARG A 29 9.33 -7.89 2.08
CA ARG A 29 8.44 -8.74 1.26
C ARG A 29 7.55 -9.61 2.14
N GLY A 30 8.14 -10.28 3.14
CA GLY A 30 7.40 -11.12 4.08
C GLY A 30 6.32 -10.34 4.83
N LEU A 31 6.67 -9.19 5.41
CA LEU A 31 5.73 -8.32 6.11
C LEU A 31 4.63 -7.80 5.18
N GLY A 32 4.94 -7.48 3.92
CA GLY A 32 3.94 -7.01 2.97
C GLY A 32 2.95 -8.09 2.55
N VAL A 33 3.42 -9.32 2.31
CA VAL A 33 2.54 -10.47 2.05
C VAL A 33 1.64 -10.75 3.26
N LEU A 34 2.22 -10.77 4.47
CA LEU A 34 1.46 -10.94 5.70
C LEU A 34 0.43 -9.84 5.90
N SER A 35 0.78 -8.59 5.60
CA SER A 35 -0.14 -7.45 5.68
C SER A 35 -1.32 -7.63 4.72
N ALA A 36 -1.06 -8.01 3.47
CA ALA A 36 -2.12 -8.23 2.48
C ALA A 36 -3.04 -9.39 2.87
N ALA A 37 -2.47 -10.51 3.32
CA ALA A 37 -3.24 -11.66 3.81
C ALA A 37 -4.11 -11.28 5.02
N LEU A 38 -3.54 -10.56 6.00
CA LEU A 38 -4.26 -10.11 7.18
C LEU A 38 -5.41 -9.16 6.81
N VAL A 39 -5.16 -8.20 5.92
CA VAL A 39 -6.18 -7.27 5.42
C VAL A 39 -7.33 -8.04 4.76
N PHE A 40 -7.03 -9.00 3.89
CA PHE A 40 -8.04 -9.82 3.25
C PHE A 40 -8.88 -10.58 4.28
N THR A 41 -8.23 -11.35 5.15
CA THR A 41 -8.92 -12.20 6.13
C THR A 41 -9.80 -11.40 7.07
N VAL A 42 -9.28 -10.28 7.61
CA VAL A 42 -10.04 -9.43 8.54
C VAL A 42 -11.25 -8.80 7.86
N LEU A 43 -11.10 -8.31 6.62
CA LEU A 43 -12.22 -7.73 5.87
C LEU A 43 -13.28 -8.79 5.52
N VAL A 44 -12.87 -10.00 5.13
CA VAL A 44 -13.80 -11.10 4.86
C VAL A 44 -14.58 -11.47 6.11
N LEU A 45 -13.88 -11.67 7.24
CA LEU A 45 -14.53 -12.04 8.51
C LEU A 45 -15.50 -10.95 8.98
N ALA A 46 -15.09 -9.68 8.92
CA ALA A 46 -15.93 -8.57 9.33
C ALA A 46 -17.16 -8.38 8.41
N ALA A 47 -17.05 -8.71 7.12
CA ALA A 47 -18.15 -8.58 6.16
C ALA A 47 -19.09 -9.81 6.13
N SER A 48 -18.68 -10.95 6.67
CA SER A 48 -19.46 -12.19 6.70
C SER A 48 -20.15 -12.48 8.04
N HIS A 49 -19.85 -11.69 9.07
CA HIS A 49 -20.44 -11.84 10.40
C HIS A 49 -21.16 -10.56 10.81
N GLU A 50 -22.15 -10.70 11.68
CA GLU A 50 -22.70 -9.56 12.40
C GLU A 50 -21.65 -9.05 13.39
N VAL A 51 -21.23 -7.81 13.20
CA VAL A 51 -20.19 -7.17 14.01
C VAL A 51 -20.74 -5.85 14.49
N ALA A 52 -20.58 -5.57 15.79
CA ALA A 52 -20.96 -4.27 16.34
C ALA A 52 -20.29 -3.14 15.54
N ALA A 53 -21.05 -2.10 15.18
CA ALA A 53 -20.56 -1.02 14.30
C ALA A 53 -19.23 -0.39 14.78
N VAL A 54 -19.03 -0.30 16.10
CA VAL A 54 -17.78 0.18 16.71
C VAL A 54 -16.59 -0.72 16.34
N LEU A 55 -16.75 -2.04 16.46
CA LEU A 55 -15.71 -3.00 16.09
C LEU A 55 -15.47 -3.00 14.57
N GLY A 56 -16.53 -2.89 13.77
CA GLY A 56 -16.42 -2.70 12.32
C GLY A 56 -15.64 -1.45 11.94
N GLY A 57 -15.89 -0.33 12.63
CA GLY A 57 -15.13 0.90 12.49
C GLY A 57 -13.65 0.74 12.86
N VAL A 58 -13.35 0.06 13.97
CA VAL A 58 -11.97 -0.25 14.38
C VAL A 58 -11.25 -1.09 13.31
N VAL A 59 -11.90 -2.12 12.78
CA VAL A 59 -11.36 -2.95 11.69
C VAL A 59 -10.97 -2.08 10.49
N LEU A 60 -11.88 -1.22 10.02
CA LEU A 60 -11.62 -0.36 8.87
C LEU A 60 -10.49 0.65 9.12
N LEU A 61 -10.44 1.24 10.32
CA LEU A 61 -9.37 2.16 10.71
C LEU A 61 -8.00 1.47 10.74
N VAL A 62 -7.92 0.26 11.30
CA VAL A 62 -6.68 -0.53 11.33
C VAL A 62 -6.27 -0.91 9.92
N THR A 63 -7.19 -1.38 9.09
CA THR A 63 -6.90 -1.70 7.68
C THR A 63 -6.39 -0.48 6.91
N LEU A 64 -7.04 0.67 7.06
CA LEU A 64 -6.61 1.92 6.45
C LEU A 64 -5.21 2.31 6.94
N ALA A 65 -4.95 2.21 8.25
CA ALA A 65 -3.66 2.51 8.84
C ALA A 65 -2.55 1.61 8.25
N VAL A 66 -2.80 0.31 8.04
CA VAL A 66 -1.85 -0.60 7.38
C VAL A 66 -1.52 -0.13 5.96
N VAL A 67 -2.53 0.20 5.16
CA VAL A 67 -2.34 0.69 3.78
C VAL A 67 -1.51 1.98 3.76
N LEU A 68 -1.89 2.96 4.59
CA LEU A 68 -1.19 4.25 4.68
C LEU A 68 0.23 4.10 5.24
N ARG A 69 0.44 3.16 6.16
CA ARG A 69 1.76 2.87 6.75
C ARG A 69 2.73 2.35 5.70
N TRP A 70 2.28 1.49 4.78
CA TRP A 70 3.09 1.03 3.65
C TRP A 70 3.44 2.17 2.70
N ARG A 71 2.47 3.02 2.37
CA ARG A 71 2.72 4.20 1.54
C ARG A 71 3.77 5.12 2.16
N TRP A 72 3.58 5.43 3.45
CA TRP A 72 4.51 6.25 4.22
C TRP A 72 5.92 5.65 4.30
N PHE A 73 6.00 4.36 4.59
CA PHE A 73 7.28 3.63 4.63
C PHE A 73 8.03 3.77 3.31
N HIS A 74 7.35 3.57 2.17
CA HIS A 74 7.99 3.65 0.86
C HIS A 74 8.34 5.07 0.42
N LEU A 75 7.62 6.10 0.89
CA LEU A 75 7.94 7.51 0.64
C LEU A 75 9.16 7.98 1.45
N ARG A 76 9.37 7.43 2.65
CA ARG A 76 10.43 7.87 3.56
C ARG A 76 11.64 6.96 3.62
N ALA A 77 11.61 5.81 2.96
CA ALA A 77 12.73 4.88 2.96
C ALA A 77 13.96 5.51 2.27
N PRO A 78 15.08 5.70 2.99
CA PRO A 78 16.30 6.28 2.41
C PRO A 78 16.82 5.43 1.25
N GLY A 79 17.29 6.09 0.19
CA GLY A 79 17.83 5.40 -1.00
C GLY A 79 16.77 4.69 -1.84
N ARG A 80 15.48 4.97 -1.62
CA ARG A 80 14.40 4.54 -2.51
C ARG A 80 14.10 5.63 -3.53
N ARG A 81 13.90 5.21 -4.77
CA ARG A 81 13.44 6.10 -5.83
C ARG A 81 12.04 6.69 -5.52
N PRO A 82 11.75 7.89 -6.05
CA PRO A 82 10.41 8.48 -6.05
C PRO A 82 9.36 7.55 -6.66
N HIS A 83 8.10 7.76 -6.29
CA HIS A 83 6.99 7.06 -6.90
C HIS A 83 6.86 7.42 -8.38
N GLY A 84 6.57 6.40 -9.20
CA GLY A 84 6.12 6.62 -10.57
C GLY A 84 4.62 6.83 -10.63
N LYS A 85 4.11 7.38 -11.75
CA LYS A 85 2.68 7.67 -11.96
C LYS A 85 1.75 6.50 -11.60
N ILE A 86 2.09 5.27 -12.02
CA ILE A 86 1.28 4.07 -11.73
C ILE A 86 1.27 3.78 -10.23
N GLU A 87 2.42 3.92 -9.55
CA GLU A 87 2.52 3.66 -8.12
C GLU A 87 1.70 4.66 -7.31
N ASP A 88 1.70 5.93 -7.72
CA ASP A 88 0.86 6.97 -7.12
C ASP A 88 -0.62 6.62 -7.27
N TRP A 89 -1.07 6.30 -8.48
CA TRP A 89 -2.45 5.89 -8.74
C TRP A 89 -2.87 4.68 -7.92
N VAL A 90 -2.08 3.61 -7.93
CA VAL A 90 -2.43 2.39 -7.16
C VAL A 90 -2.39 2.68 -5.66
N SER A 91 -1.41 3.45 -5.16
CA SER A 91 -1.35 3.84 -3.75
C SER A 91 -2.53 4.70 -3.29
N PHE A 92 -3.08 5.52 -4.20
CA PHE A 92 -4.27 6.33 -3.95
C PHE A 92 -5.56 5.49 -4.02
N LEU A 93 -5.67 4.59 -5.00
CA LEU A 93 -6.86 3.75 -5.18
C LEU A 93 -7.01 2.70 -4.09
N THR A 94 -5.90 2.22 -3.50
CA THR A 94 -5.92 1.20 -2.44
C THR A 94 -6.81 1.60 -1.24
N PRO A 95 -6.63 2.77 -0.59
CA PRO A 95 -7.53 3.20 0.49
C PRO A 95 -8.95 3.51 0.01
N VAL A 96 -9.12 4.02 -1.21
CA VAL A 96 -10.46 4.27 -1.79
C VAL A 96 -11.26 2.98 -1.94
N ALA A 97 -10.60 1.89 -2.36
CA ALA A 97 -11.23 0.59 -2.52
C ALA A 97 -11.74 -0.03 -1.21
N LEU A 98 -11.29 0.45 -0.04
CA LEU A 98 -11.85 0.04 1.25
C LEU A 98 -13.31 0.44 1.41
N ALA A 99 -13.80 1.40 0.64
CA ALA A 99 -15.23 1.76 0.62
C ALA A 99 -16.13 0.56 0.26
N ILE A 100 -15.64 -0.38 -0.55
CA ILE A 100 -16.39 -1.56 -1.00
C ILE A 100 -16.80 -2.44 0.19
N PRO A 101 -15.87 -2.98 1.00
CA PRO A 101 -16.25 -3.71 2.21
C PRO A 101 -16.81 -2.80 3.31
N ALA A 102 -16.39 -1.53 3.40
CA ALA A 102 -16.81 -0.62 4.47
C ALA A 102 -18.33 -0.37 4.49
N LEU A 103 -18.97 -0.24 3.33
CA LEU A 103 -20.42 -0.05 3.25
C LEU A 103 -21.20 -1.17 3.93
N ARG A 104 -20.71 -2.41 3.85
CA ARG A 104 -21.35 -3.56 4.52
C ARG A 104 -21.04 -3.59 6.01
N ILE A 105 -19.76 -3.43 6.36
CA ILE A 105 -19.26 -3.52 7.73
C ILE A 105 -19.89 -2.43 8.62
N LEU A 106 -19.99 -1.18 8.15
CA LEU A 106 -20.50 -0.07 8.94
C LEU A 106 -22.02 -0.08 9.12
N TRP A 107 -22.76 -0.67 8.18
CA TRP A 107 -24.22 -0.81 8.25
C TRP A 107 -24.67 -2.14 8.86
N ASN A 108 -23.75 -2.94 9.39
CA ASN A 108 -24.01 -4.27 9.94
C ASN A 108 -24.88 -5.12 9.00
N ASN A 109 -24.52 -5.13 7.71
CA ASN A 109 -25.23 -5.86 6.67
C ASN A 109 -24.35 -7.01 6.16
N PRO A 110 -24.29 -8.14 6.90
CA PRO A 110 -23.43 -9.25 6.54
C PRO A 110 -23.88 -9.89 5.22
N THR A 111 -22.93 -10.45 4.49
CA THR A 111 -23.17 -11.16 3.24
C THR A 111 -22.68 -12.60 3.33
N ASP A 112 -23.07 -13.42 2.36
CA ASP A 112 -22.45 -14.72 2.16
C ASP A 112 -20.93 -14.64 1.90
N LEU A 113 -20.23 -15.71 2.24
CA LEU A 113 -18.76 -15.77 2.17
C LEU A 113 -18.20 -15.43 0.78
N PRO A 114 -18.75 -15.93 -0.35
CA PRO A 114 -18.23 -15.58 -1.69
C PRO A 114 -18.28 -14.07 -1.97
N ALA A 115 -19.38 -13.39 -1.61
CA ALA A 115 -19.48 -11.95 -1.83
C ALA A 115 -18.62 -11.14 -0.87
N ALA A 116 -18.40 -11.62 0.37
CA ALA A 116 -17.43 -11.02 1.30
C ALA A 116 -16.00 -11.10 0.73
N MET A 117 -15.63 -12.26 0.20
CA MET A 117 -14.35 -12.47 -0.47
C MET A 117 -14.19 -11.55 -1.68
N ALA A 118 -15.20 -11.45 -2.54
CA ALA A 118 -15.17 -10.55 -3.69
C ALA A 118 -14.94 -9.08 -3.28
N GLY A 119 -15.65 -8.61 -2.25
CA GLY A 119 -15.51 -7.24 -1.73
C GLY A 119 -14.12 -6.97 -1.13
N ALA A 120 -13.57 -7.91 -0.37
CA ALA A 120 -12.23 -7.78 0.22
C ALA A 120 -11.09 -7.94 -0.81
N THR A 121 -11.35 -8.63 -1.93
CA THR A 121 -10.34 -8.90 -2.97
C THR A 121 -9.83 -7.60 -3.60
N VAL A 122 -10.71 -6.66 -3.91
CA VAL A 122 -10.33 -5.42 -4.61
C VAL A 122 -9.27 -4.59 -3.86
N PRO A 123 -9.47 -4.17 -2.59
CA PRO A 123 -8.45 -3.44 -1.86
C PRO A 123 -7.20 -4.28 -1.59
N THR A 124 -7.35 -5.59 -1.38
CA THR A 124 -6.21 -6.50 -1.15
C THR A 124 -5.32 -6.60 -2.37
N VAL A 125 -5.90 -6.79 -3.57
CA VAL A 125 -5.15 -6.87 -4.82
C VAL A 125 -4.47 -5.55 -5.13
N LEU A 126 -5.13 -4.41 -4.92
CA LEU A 126 -4.50 -3.09 -5.10
C LEU A 126 -3.30 -2.90 -4.17
N LEU A 127 -3.42 -3.29 -2.89
CA LEU A 127 -2.31 -3.28 -1.95
C LEU A 127 -1.17 -4.20 -2.44
N ALA A 128 -1.48 -5.44 -2.83
CA ALA A 128 -0.49 -6.38 -3.31
C ALA A 128 0.24 -5.87 -4.57
N VAL A 129 -0.50 -5.33 -5.54
CA VAL A 129 0.07 -4.72 -6.75
C VAL A 129 0.98 -3.56 -6.38
N TYR A 130 0.55 -2.66 -5.49
CA TYR A 130 1.38 -1.57 -5.00
C TYR A 130 2.69 -2.06 -4.39
N LEU A 131 2.63 -3.06 -3.51
CA LEU A 131 3.80 -3.65 -2.86
C LEU A 131 4.75 -4.26 -3.90
N VAL A 132 4.23 -5.06 -4.83
CA VAL A 132 5.03 -5.71 -5.89
C VAL A 132 5.72 -4.68 -6.79
N LEU A 133 5.03 -3.59 -7.15
CA LEU A 133 5.64 -2.49 -7.92
C LEU A 133 6.84 -1.88 -7.19
N ARG A 134 6.77 -1.79 -5.85
CA ARG A 134 7.87 -1.30 -4.99
C ARG A 134 8.97 -2.33 -4.72
N TRP A 135 8.71 -3.61 -4.95
CA TRP A 135 9.71 -4.67 -4.78
C TRP A 135 10.51 -5.01 -6.04
N ARG A 136 9.91 -4.82 -7.22
CA ARG A 136 10.48 -5.19 -8.52
C ARG A 136 11.56 -4.22 -9.02
N ARG A 137 11.67 -3.03 -8.42
CA ARG A 137 12.59 -1.97 -8.82
C ARG A 137 13.32 -1.42 -7.61
#